data_AF-A0A7Y3DLW2-F1
#
_entry.id   AF-A0A7Y3DLW2-F1
#
_cell.length_a   1.000
_cell.length_b   1.000
_cell.length_c   1.000
_cell.angle_alpha   90.00
_cell.angle_beta   90.00
_cell.angle_gamma   90.00
#
_symmetry.space_group_name_H-M   'P 1'
#
loop_
_entity.id
_entity.type
_entity.pdbx_description
1 polymer ?
#
loop_
_entity_poly.entity_id
_entity_poly.type
_entity_poly.pdbx_seq_one_letter_code
_entity_poly.pdbx_strand_id
1 'polypeptide(L)' 'MRNRSGFIVGIEVKASATVTTADFKGLHKLAAACKSRFSIGLVLYDHDKIIPFGDRLYAAPVSAIWH' A
#
# COMPACT_ATOMS: atom_id res chain seq x y z
N MET A 1 3.80 6.11 6.80
CA MET A 1 4.67 7.30 6.79
C MET A 1 3.81 8.56 6.68
N ARG A 2 4.20 9.67 7.32
CA ARG A 2 3.48 10.96 7.25
C ARG A 2 4.42 12.06 6.79
N ASN A 3 4.01 12.92 5.86
CA ASN A 3 4.82 14.07 5.42
C ASN A 3 4.53 15.34 6.24
N ARG A 4 5.31 16.41 6.05
CA ARG A 4 5.12 17.70 6.75
C ARG A 4 3.75 18.34 6.51
N SER A 5 3.07 18.00 5.42
CA SER A 5 1.72 18.45 5.08
C SER A 5 0.60 17.60 5.70
N GLY A 6 0.95 16.54 6.45
CA GLY A 6 -0.01 15.70 7.16
C GLY A 6 -0.63 14.57 6.34
N PHE A 7 -0.16 14.35 5.10
CA PHE A 7 -0.58 13.21 4.28
C PHE A 7 0.02 11.91 4.80
N ILE A 8 -0.75 10.83 4.69
CA ILE A 8 -0.46 9.51 5.23
C ILE A 8 -0.33 8.52 4.08
N VAL A 9 0.78 7.81 4.09
CA VAL A 9 1.06 6.66 3.22
C VAL A 9 1.07 5.40 4.09
N GLY A 10 0.26 4.42 3.71
CA GLY A 10 0.27 3.08 4.33
C GLY A 10 1.17 2.13 3.55
N ILE A 11 2.00 1.35 4.24
CA ILE A 11 2.82 0.30 3.64
C ILE A 11 2.62 -0.96 4.46
N GLU A 12 2.27 -2.06 3.79
CA GLU A 12 2.28 -3.42 4.33
C GLU A 12 3.29 -4.24 3.51
N VAL A 13 3.96 -5.20 4.15
CA VAL A 13 4.95 -6.07 3.49
C VAL A 13 4.50 -7.52 3.64
N LYS A 14 4.50 -8.28 2.54
CA LYS A 14 4.12 -9.69 2.53
C LYS A 14 5.25 -10.51 1.90
N ALA A 15 5.51 -11.68 2.48
CA ALA A 15 6.52 -12.63 1.98
C ALA A 15 5.97 -13.63 0.94
N SER A 16 4.82 -13.35 0.32
CA SER A 16 4.14 -14.26 -0.60
C SER A 16 3.98 -13.61 -1.97
N ALA A 17 4.11 -14.42 -3.02
CA ALA A 17 3.99 -13.99 -4.41
C ALA A 17 2.58 -13.59 -4.83
N THR A 18 1.56 -14.07 -4.13
CA THR A 18 0.18 -13.76 -4.45
C THR A 18 -0.34 -12.70 -3.50
N VAL A 19 -0.71 -11.56 -4.07
CA VAL A 19 -1.43 -10.50 -3.37
C VAL A 19 -2.91 -10.58 -3.72
N THR A 20 -3.76 -10.49 -2.71
CA THR A 20 -5.21 -10.53 -2.81
C THR A 20 -5.81 -9.29 -2.16
N THR A 21 -7.09 -9.00 -2.45
CA THR A 21 -7.80 -7.89 -1.79
C THR A 21 -7.83 -8.01 -0.26
N ALA A 22 -7.76 -9.23 0.28
CA ALA A 22 -7.71 -9.45 1.73
C ALA A 22 -6.43 -8.89 2.37
N ASP A 23 -5.33 -8.85 1.62
CA ASP A 23 -4.04 -8.28 2.06
C ASP A 23 -4.09 -6.76 2.19
N PHE A 24 -5.14 -6.09 1.72
CA PHE A 24 -5.35 -4.65 1.87
C PHE A 24 -6.24 -4.28 3.06
N LYS A 25 -6.69 -5.26 3.87
CA LYS A 25 -7.65 -5.00 4.96
C LYS A 25 -7.17 -3.97 5.97
N GLY A 26 -5.87 -3.98 6.32
CA GLY A 26 -5.29 -2.98 7.23
C GLY A 26 -5.24 -1.60 6.57
N LEU A 27 -4.78 -1.54 5.32
CA LEU A 27 -4.77 -0.32 4.50
C LEU A 27 -6.16 0.29 4.30
N HIS A 28 -7.21 -0.51 4.10
CA HIS A 28 -8.59 -0.02 4.03
C HIS A 28 -9.04 0.63 5.34
N LYS A 29 -8.73 0.02 6.48
CA LYS A 29 -9.02 0.61 7.80
C LYS A 29 -8.27 1.92 8.00
N LEU A 30 -7.01 1.96 7.59
CA LEU A 30 -6.18 3.17 7.66
C LEU A 30 -6.75 4.29 6.77
N ALA A 31 -7.13 3.97 5.53
CA ALA A 31 -7.75 4.92 4.62
C ALA A 31 -9.06 5.48 5.19
N ALA A 32 -9.91 4.63 5.76
CA ALA A 32 -11.17 5.04 6.40
C ALA A 32 -10.94 5.96 7.61
N ALA A 33 -9.94 5.68 8.44
CA ALA A 33 -9.61 6.48 9.61
C ALA A 33 -9.01 7.85 9.23
N CYS A 34 -8.19 7.90 8.17
CA CYS A 34 -7.45 9.09 7.77
C CYS A 34 -8.16 9.96 6.72
N LYS A 35 -9.20 9.43 6.06
CA LYS A 35 -10.03 10.14 5.06
C LYS A 35 -9.18 10.83 3.98
N SER A 36 -9.35 12.14 3.77
CA SER A 36 -8.62 12.93 2.78
C SER A 36 -7.11 13.03 3.04
N ARG A 37 -6.65 12.69 4.26
CA ARG A 37 -5.22 12.64 4.56
C ARG A 37 -4.57 11.36 4.06
N PHE A 38 -5.33 10.31 3.77
CA PHE A 38 -4.78 9.09 3.18
C PHE A 38 -4.44 9.34 1.70
N SER A 39 -3.17 9.25 1.35
CA SER A 39 -2.70 9.51 0.00
C SER A 39 -2.61 8.24 -0.83
N ILE A 40 -2.01 7.18 -0.29
CA ILE A 40 -1.79 5.92 -1.00
C ILE A 40 -1.51 4.77 0.00
N GLY A 41 -1.92 3.56 -0.35
CA GLY A 41 -1.57 2.32 0.32
C GLY A 41 -0.80 1.38 -0.60
N LEU A 42 0.28 0.80 -0.09
CA LEU A 42 1.15 -0.11 -0.81
C LEU A 42 1.25 -1.45 -0.07
N VAL A 43 1.07 -2.55 -0.79
CA VAL A 43 1.49 -3.90 -0.35
C VAL A 43 2.76 -4.26 -1.13
N LEU A 44 3.88 -4.41 -0.43
CA LEU A 44 5.13 -4.89 -1.03
C LEU A 44 5.13 -6.41 -1.11
N TYR A 45 5.46 -6.95 -2.27
CA TYR A 45 5.47 -8.40 -2.55
C TYR A 45 6.62 -8.82 -3.48
N ASP A 46 6.81 -10.12 -3.68
CA ASP A 46 8.02 -10.69 -4.31
C ASP A 46 7.99 -10.77 -5.86
N HIS A 47 6.89 -10.38 -6.50
CA HIS A 47 6.80 -10.35 -7.97
C HIS A 47 7.36 -9.05 -8.54
N ASP A 48 7.28 -8.85 -9.86
CA ASP A 48 7.91 -7.73 -10.59
C ASP A 48 6.91 -6.66 -11.11
N LYS A 49 5.62 -6.78 -10.79
CA LYS A 49 4.57 -5.89 -11.32
C LYS A 49 4.02 -4.95 -10.27
N ILE A 50 3.55 -3.79 -10.73
CA ILE A 50 2.67 -2.93 -9.94
C ILE A 50 1.23 -3.23 -10.36
N ILE A 51 0.37 -3.56 -9.40
CA ILE A 51 -1.01 -3.98 -9.65
C ILE A 51 -1.96 -3.09 -8.84
N PRO A 52 -2.96 -2.43 -9.45
CA PRO A 52 -3.96 -1.66 -8.72
C PRO A 52 -4.97 -2.58 -8.01
N PHE A 53 -5.35 -2.24 -6.78
CA PHE A 53 -6.31 -2.99 -5.95
C PHE A 53 -7.48 -2.14 -5.44
N GLY A 54 -7.72 -0.99 -6.09
CA GLY A 54 -8.83 -0.09 -5.77
C GLY A 54 -8.38 1.36 -5.71
N ASP A 55 -9.23 2.24 -5.18
CA ASP A 55 -8.91 3.65 -5.03
C ASP A 55 -7.67 3.84 -4.15
N ARG A 56 -6.59 4.35 -4.74
CA ARG A 56 -5.31 4.67 -4.08
C ARG A 56 -4.64 3.48 -3.38
N LEU A 57 -4.87 2.26 -3.85
CA LEU A 57 -4.25 1.03 -3.32
C LEU A 57 -3.53 0.24 -4.40
N TYR A 58 -2.29 -0.17 -4.11
CA TYR A 58 -1.42 -0.85 -5.06
C TYR A 58 -0.63 -1.99 -4.42
N ALA A 59 -0.41 -3.07 -5.16
CA ALA A 59 0.69 -3.99 -4.90
C ALA A 59 1.91 -3.51 -5.68
N ALA A 60 3.10 -3.53 -5.08
CA ALA A 60 4.34 -3.11 -5.72
C ALA A 60 5.49 -4.07 -5.38
N PRO A 61 6.46 -4.27 -6.28
CA PRO A 61 7.53 -5.21 -6.05
C PRO A 61 8.44 -4.71 -4.91
N VAL A 62 8.93 -5.61 -4.05
CA VAL A 62 9.86 -5.21 -2.97
C VAL A 62 11.15 -4.60 -3.54
N SER A 63 11.51 -4.92 -4.79
CA SER A 63 12.63 -4.30 -5.49
C SER A 63 12.46 -2.79 -5.70
N ALA A 64 11.23 -2.26 -5.74
CA ALA A 64 10.96 -0.84 -6.00
C ALA A 64 11.48 0.11 -4.91
N ILE A 65 11.86 -0.40 -3.73
CA ILE A 65 12.35 0.42 -2.61
C ILE A 65 13.88 0.43 -2.47
N TRP A 66 14.62 -0.25 -3.37
CA TRP A 66 16.08 -0.41 -3.27
C TRP A 66 16.87 0.38 -4.32
N HIS A 67 16.32 1.48 -4.82
CA HIS A 67 17.02 2.41 -5.71
C HIS A 67 17.90 3.40 -4.96
#